data_AF-A0AAV4HPY5-F1
#
_entry.id   AF-A0AAV4HPY5-F1
#
_cell.length_a   1.000
_cell.length_b   1.000
_cell.length_c   1.000
_cell.angle_alpha   90.00
_cell.angle_beta   90.00
_cell.angle_gamma   90.00
#
_symmetry.space_group_name_H-M   'P 1'
#
loop_
_entity.id
_entity.type
_entity.pdbx_description
1 polymer ?
#
loop_
_entity_poly.entity_id
_entity_poly.type
_entity_poly.pdbx_seq_one_letter_code
_entity_poly.pdbx_strand_id
1 'polypeptide(L)' 'MANVQAKNSRYFVEWVPNNVKTVMCDIPPRGLKMSATFLGNTTAMQEVVRQIMMMIRDNDDDDDDDDDDDDDDDDDEK' A
#
# COMPACT_ATOMS: atom_id res chain seq x y z
N MET A 1 14.50 13.45 13.36
CA MET A 1 13.20 13.31 12.65
C MET A 1 12.33 14.58 12.66
N ALA A 2 12.53 15.57 13.54
CA ALA A 2 11.69 16.78 13.60
C ALA A 2 11.68 17.59 12.28
N ASN A 3 12.85 17.89 11.71
CA ASN A 3 12.93 18.67 10.45
C ASN A 3 12.27 17.95 9.26
N VAL A 4 12.30 16.61 9.23
CA VAL A 4 11.66 15.82 8.17
C VAL A 4 10.14 15.93 8.30
N GLN A 5 9.59 15.82 9.52
CA GLN A 5 8.17 16.00 9.78
C GLN A 5 7.71 17.41 9.41
N ALA A 6 8.46 18.45 9.79
CA ALA A 6 8.11 19.83 9.49
C ALA A 6 8.05 20.13 7.97
N LYS A 7 9.01 19.60 7.20
CA LYS A 7 9.04 19.77 5.74
C LYS A 7 7.95 18.99 5.01
N ASN A 8 7.44 17.92 5.62
CA ASN A 8 6.55 16.94 4.99
C ASN A 8 5.25 16.76 5.79
N SER A 9 4.78 17.81 6.47
CA SER A 9 3.70 17.73 7.47
C SER A 9 2.43 17.09 6.91
N ARG A 10 2.14 17.31 5.62
CA ARG A 10 0.98 16.74 4.90
C ARG A 10 0.93 15.20 4.89
N TYR A 11 2.06 14.51 5.07
CA TYR A 11 2.10 13.03 5.09
C TYR A 11 1.89 12.44 6.49
N PHE A 12 1.79 13.27 7.53
CA PHE A 12 1.56 12.83 8.90
C PHE A 12 0.15 13.20 9.33
N VAL A 13 -0.55 12.26 9.95
CA VAL A 13 -1.92 12.51 10.45
C VAL A 13 -1.90 13.46 11.65
N GLU A 14 -2.77 14.46 11.63
CA GLU A 14 -2.80 15.51 12.67
C GLU A 14 -3.50 15.07 13.96
N TRP A 15 -4.43 14.12 13.86
CA TRP A 15 -5.22 13.64 14.99
C TRP A 15 -4.42 12.75 15.98
N VAL A 16 -3.25 12.25 15.58
CA VAL A 16 -2.29 11.60 16.49
C VAL A 16 -1.08 12.52 16.71
N PRO A 17 -0.98 13.21 17.85
CA PRO A 17 0.16 14.06 18.13
C PRO A 17 1.43 13.24 18.33
N ASN A 18 2.56 13.72 17.81
CA ASN A 18 3.89 13.10 17.99
C ASN A 18 3.94 11.60 17.60
N ASN A 19 3.32 11.25 16.48
CA ASN A 19 3.21 9.89 15.95
C ASN A 19 4.55 9.28 15.45
N VAL A 20 5.63 10.04 15.45
CA VAL A 20 6.99 9.55 15.16
C VAL A 20 7.81 9.51 16.45
N LYS A 21 8.36 8.33 16.76
CA LYS A 21 9.35 8.15 17.83
C LYS A 21 10.67 7.71 17.24
N THR A 22 11.76 8.05 17.92
CA THR A 22 13.11 7.67 17.51
C THR A 22 13.81 7.10 18.73
N VAL A 23 14.44 5.93 18.55
CA VAL A 23 15.27 5.26 19.56
C VAL A 23 16.67 5.11 19.00
N MET A 24 17.66 5.08 19.90
CA MET A 24 19.07 4.93 19.54
C MET A 24 19.60 3.65 20.18
N CYS A 25 20.48 2.96 19.45
CA CYS A 25 21.22 1.81 19.95
C CYS A 25 22.71 2.14 19.86
N ASP A 26 23.45 1.90 20.94
CA ASP A 26 24.89 2.19 21.00
C ASP A 26 25.74 1.16 20.23
N ILE A 27 25.22 -0.05 20.06
CA ILE A 27 25.93 -1.15 19.40
C ILE A 27 25.42 -1.27 17.95
N PRO A 28 26.23 -0.95 16.93
CA PRO A 28 25.82 -1.10 15.54
C PRO A 28 25.87 -2.57 15.09
N PRO A 29 25.14 -2.93 14.01
CA PRO A 29 25.21 -4.26 13.42
C PRO A 29 26.60 -4.57 12.85
N ARG A 30 26.95 -5.87 12.80
CA ARG A 30 28.25 -6.34 12.32
C ARG A 30 28.53 -5.86 10.89
N GLY A 31 29.72 -5.31 10.66
CA GLY A 31 30.17 -4.86 9.34
C GLY A 31 29.71 -3.46 8.94
N LEU A 32 28.92 -2.76 9.76
CA LEU A 32 28.46 -1.40 9.51
C LEU A 32 28.86 -0.46 10.65
N LYS A 33 29.24 0.78 10.30
CA LYS A 33 29.55 1.83 11.29
C LYS A 33 28.29 2.47 11.89
N MET A 34 27.18 2.42 11.14
CA MET A 34 25.89 2.99 11.51
C MET A 34 24.79 2.27 10.74
N SER A 35 23.61 2.13 11.33
CA SER A 35 22.41 1.63 10.67
C SER A 35 21.19 2.34 11.25
N ALA A 36 20.12 2.43 10.47
CA ALA A 36 18.83 2.94 10.90
C ALA A 36 17.73 2.00 10.38
N THR A 37 16.77 1.68 11.25
CA THR A 37 15.60 0.88 10.89
C THR A 37 14.36 1.73 11.09
N PHE A 38 13.50 1.78 10.07
CA PHE A 38 12.25 2.52 10.12
C PHE A 38 11.06 1.56 10.21
N LEU A 39 10.20 1.78 11.20
CA LEU A 39 8.94 1.06 11.36
C LEU A 39 7.81 2.07 11.17
N GLY A 40 7.10 1.94 10.05
CA GLY A 40 6.01 2.83 9.69
C GLY A 40 4.69 2.09 9.55
N ASN A 41 3.68 2.51 10.30
CA ASN A 41 2.29 2.16 10.00
C ASN A 41 1.74 3.23 9.06
N THR A 42 1.54 2.89 7.79
CA THR A 42 1.16 3.85 6.74
C THR A 42 -0.01 3.32 5.94
N THR A 43 -0.85 4.21 5.44
CA THR A 43 -1.95 3.85 4.54
C THR A 43 -1.45 3.28 3.21
N ALA A 44 -0.21 3.55 2.82
CA ALA A 44 0.40 2.98 1.61
C ALA A 44 0.49 1.44 1.63
N MET A 45 0.47 0.80 2.81
CA MET A 45 0.44 -0.66 2.93
C MET A 45 -0.76 -1.30 2.22
N GLN A 46 -1.88 -0.58 2.09
CA GLN A 46 -3.07 -1.05 1.36
C GLN A 46 -2.77 -1.40 -0.10
N GLU A 47 -1.80 -0.75 -0.72
CA GLU A 47 -1.44 -0.99 -2.12
C GLU A 47 -0.84 -2.38 -2.31
N VAL A 48 0.09 -2.76 -1.43
CA VAL A 48 0.70 -4.09 -1.43
C VAL A 48 -0.35 -5.16 -1.18
N VAL A 49 -1.24 -4.94 -0.21
CA VAL A 49 -2.33 -5.88 0.08
C VAL A 49 -3.29 -6.00 -1.11
N ARG A 50 -3.61 -4.89 -1.80
CA ARG A 50 -4.45 -4.91 -2.99
C ARG A 50 -3.82 -5.69 -4.13
N GLN A 51 -2.51 -5.54 -4.36
CA GLN A 51 -1.79 -6.30 -5.38
C GLN A 51 -1.83 -7.81 -5.11
N ILE A 52 -1.59 -8.21 -3.86
CA ILE A 52 -1.71 -9.63 -3.45
C ILE A 52 -3.15 -10.12 -3.64
N MET A 53 -4.14 -9.30 -3.30
CA MET A 53 -5.55 -9.65 -3.47
C MET A 53 -5.95 -9.84 -4.94
N MET A 54 -5.43 -9.01 -5.85
CA MET A 54 -5.63 -9.18 -7.30
C MET A 54 -5.04 -10.51 -7.76
N MET A 55 -3.78 -10.81 -7.40
CA MET A 55 -3.16 -12.08 -7.74
C MET A 55 -3.96 -13.28 -7.24
N ILE A 56 -4.51 -13.22 -6.02
CA ILE A 56 -5.30 -14.34 -5.47
C ILE A 56 -6.60 -14.53 -6.25
N ARG A 57 -7.30 -13.45 -6.64
CA ARG A 57 -8.56 -13.53 -7.38
C ARG A 57 -8.38 -14.08 -8.79
N ASP A 58 -7.32 -13.68 -9.47
CA ASP A 58 -7.02 -14.16 -10.83
C ASP A 58 -6.63 -15.66 -10.87
N ASN A 59 -6.41 -16.31 -9.71
CA ASN A 59 -6.19 -17.77 -9.63
C ASN A 59 -7.50 -18.57 -9.48
N ASP A 60 -8.64 -17.91 -9.30
CA ASP A 60 -9.96 -18.54 -9.21
C ASP A 60 -10.75 -18.46 -10.54
N ASP A 61 -10.17 -17.88 -11.61
CA ASP A 61 -10.83 -17.63 -12.92
C ASP A 61 -10.59 -18.77 -13.96
N ASP A 62 -10.24 -19.99 -13.54
CA ASP A 62 -10.07 -21.15 -14.44
C ASP A 62 -11.34 -22.04 -14.58
N ASP A 63 -12.48 -21.66 -14.01
CA ASP A 63 -13.74 -22.44 -14.09
C ASP A 63 -14.98 -21.54 -14.30
N ASP A 64 -15.07 -20.83 -15.43
CA ASP A 64 -16.35 -20.38 -16.02
C ASP A 64 -16.24 -20.39 -17.57
N ASP A 65 -15.98 -21.59 -18.12
CA ASP A 65 -16.56 -21.96 -19.40
C ASP A 65 -18.05 -22.26 -19.12
N ASP A 66 -18.97 -21.45 -19.67
CA ASP A 66 -20.20 -21.91 -20.35
C ASP A 66 -21.10 -20.70 -20.66
N ASP A 67 -21.22 -20.44 -21.97
CA ASP A 67 -22.44 -20.13 -22.73
C ASP A 67 -23.51 -19.22 -22.09
N ASP A 68 -23.79 -18.08 -22.74
CA ASP A 68 -25.02 -17.98 -23.53
C ASP A 68 -25.02 -16.68 -24.35
N ASP A 69 -25.16 -16.87 -25.67
CA ASP A 69 -25.68 -15.90 -26.62
C ASP A 69 -26.97 -15.25 -26.06
N ASP A 70 -27.17 -13.96 -26.27
CA ASP A 70 -28.40 -13.49 -26.92
C ASP A 70 -28.34 -11.98 -27.19
N ASP A 71 -28.77 -11.67 -28.40
CA ASP A 71 -29.01 -10.36 -29.00
C ASP A 71 -29.77 -9.40 -28.07
N ASP A 72 -29.42 -8.11 -28.12
CA ASP A 72 -30.40 -7.02 -27.92
C ASP A 72 -29.87 -5.72 -28.55
N ASP A 73 -30.33 -5.50 -29.79
CA ASP A 73 -30.99 -4.28 -30.29
C ASP A 73 -30.62 -2.91 -29.69
N ASP A 74 -30.09 -2.01 -30.52
CA ASP A 74 -30.86 -0.88 -31.09
C ASP A 74 -29.90 0.13 -31.77
N ASP A 75 -29.74 -0.02 -33.08
CA ASP A 75 -29.26 1.04 -33.98
C ASP A 75 -30.36 2.12 -34.04
N ASP A 76 -30.33 3.06 -33.10
CA ASP A 76 -31.25 4.20 -33.07
C ASP A 76 -30.82 5.24 -34.13
N GLU A 77 -31.22 4.99 -35.38
CA GLU A 77 -31.11 5.92 -36.51
C GLU A 77 -32.34 6.86 -36.54
N LYS A 78 -32.26 8.02 -35.87
CA LYS A 78 -32.62 9.38 -36.37
C LYS A 78 -32.64 10.48 -35.31
#